data_AF-A0AAV2HW75-F1
#
_entry.id   AF-A0AAV2HW75-F1
#
_cell.length_a   1.000
_cell.length_b   1.000
_cell.length_c   1.000
_cell.angle_alpha   90.00
_cell.angle_beta   90.00
_cell.angle_gamma   90.00
#
_symmetry.space_group_name_H-M   'P 1'
#
loop_
_entity.id
_entity.type
_entity.pdbx_description
1 polymer ?
#
loop_
_entity_poly.entity_id
_entity_poly.type
_entity_poly.pdbx_seq_one_letter_code
_entity_poly.pdbx_strand_id
1 'polypeptide(L)'
;MPPLKSAGRLTKVGRQQMACICLCTTVTILQTAVLLVNSYTNVGLIQLQAKRLTAQELKTDTTHKMEAIRSNSSDVTHKTGGRLSKFIFESRKLEYIHNPRQICAKEGLELIIVRTAEVGDLSSRTNARTMYYETVRELPTTLVFVVGVSLHDPEVQTLVDEEVDRYGDILQLDFPDSDLTTTLKSVSILKWVSEFCSHVKFVLKMNVGETVEDFNDLIVALYRQSYSHEEFILGKIRYYGGMSLENTSARRPGGLPDKSLGPTYGYPGKVAARLYLSALRIPFFYIEHIYITGWCARDANLLLLNDNNFS
;
A
#
# COMPACT_ATOMS: atom_id res chain seq x y z
N MET A 1 70.41 27.71 12.02
CA MET A 1 70.04 28.21 10.67
C MET A 1 71.25 28.10 9.75
N PRO A 2 71.09 27.46 8.59
CA PRO A 2 71.66 27.98 7.36
C PRO A 2 70.54 28.17 6.30
N PRO A 3 70.59 29.18 5.42
CA PRO A 3 69.65 29.27 4.31
C PRO A 3 70.18 28.52 3.08
N LEU A 4 69.33 27.66 2.51
CA LEU A 4 69.53 27.08 1.18
C LEU A 4 68.83 27.96 0.12
N LYS A 5 69.52 28.10 -1.00
CA LYS A 5 69.37 29.10 -2.06
C LYS A 5 68.19 28.85 -3.01
N SER A 6 67.57 29.97 -3.42
CA SER A 6 66.99 30.33 -4.72
C SER A 6 66.25 29.26 -5.57
N ALA A 7 64.93 29.40 -5.66
CA ALA A 7 64.13 28.87 -6.76
C ALA A 7 64.24 29.79 -8.01
N GLY A 8 64.59 29.21 -9.16
CA GLY A 8 64.76 29.92 -10.43
C GLY A 8 63.45 30.56 -10.93
N ARG A 9 63.55 31.80 -11.39
CA ARG A 9 62.45 32.57 -11.98
C ARG A 9 62.18 32.04 -13.40
N LEU A 10 61.03 31.41 -13.64
CA LEU A 10 60.56 31.04 -14.98
C LEU A 10 60.53 32.27 -15.90
N THR A 11 61.09 32.14 -17.09
CA THR A 11 61.14 33.22 -18.11
C THR A 11 59.73 33.61 -18.55
N LYS A 12 59.59 34.84 -19.05
CA LYS A 12 58.29 35.43 -19.45
C LYS A 12 57.53 34.56 -20.47
N VAL A 13 58.26 33.85 -21.34
CA VAL A 13 57.75 32.89 -22.32
C VAL A 13 57.17 31.63 -21.63
N GLY A 14 57.86 31.10 -20.62
CA GLY A 14 57.38 29.95 -19.85
C GLY A 14 56.10 30.24 -19.05
N ARG A 15 55.93 31.47 -18.52
CA ARG A 15 54.69 31.87 -17.85
C ARG A 15 53.50 31.98 -18.82
N GLN A 16 53.72 32.44 -20.04
CA GLN A 16 52.66 32.53 -21.06
C GLN A 16 52.24 31.15 -21.57
N GLN A 17 53.21 30.24 -21.81
CA GLN A 17 52.89 28.86 -22.19
C GLN A 17 52.15 28.11 -21.08
N MET A 18 52.57 28.26 -19.82
CA MET A 18 51.91 27.59 -18.70
C MET A 18 50.49 28.15 -18.44
N ALA A 19 50.28 29.45 -18.65
CA ALA A 19 48.95 30.05 -18.59
C ALA A 19 48.02 29.53 -19.71
N CYS A 20 48.52 29.43 -20.95
CA CYS A 20 47.76 28.86 -22.07
C CYS A 20 47.40 27.39 -21.84
N ILE A 21 48.32 26.57 -21.31
CA ILE A 21 48.05 25.17 -20.99
C ILE A 21 46.97 25.09 -19.90
N CYS A 22 47.07 25.91 -18.84
CA CYS A 22 46.10 25.93 -17.74
C CYS A 22 44.70 26.33 -18.25
N LEU A 23 44.60 27.38 -19.08
CA LEU A 23 43.34 27.80 -19.71
C LEU A 23 42.75 26.73 -20.63
N CYS A 24 43.57 26.05 -21.44
CA CYS A 24 43.09 24.94 -22.26
C CYS A 24 42.57 23.78 -21.41
N THR A 25 43.27 23.41 -20.33
CA THR A 25 42.84 22.34 -19.43
C THR A 25 41.56 22.68 -18.67
N THR A 26 41.37 23.92 -18.22
CA THR A 26 40.14 24.31 -17.52
C THR A 26 38.94 24.36 -18.46
N VAL A 27 39.11 24.85 -19.69
CA VAL A 27 38.06 24.86 -20.72
C VAL A 27 37.66 23.43 -21.09
N THR A 28 38.62 22.52 -21.30
CA THR A 28 38.30 21.11 -21.61
C THR A 28 37.60 20.41 -20.45
N ILE A 29 38.03 20.64 -19.20
CA ILE A 29 37.36 20.07 -18.02
C ILE A 29 35.92 20.59 -17.90
N LEU A 30 35.70 21.89 -18.07
CA LEU A 30 34.35 22.49 -18.06
C LEU A 30 33.45 21.91 -19.16
N GLN A 31 34.00 21.74 -20.37
CA GLN A 31 33.26 21.20 -21.49
C GLN A 31 32.90 19.72 -21.28
N THR A 32 33.80 18.93 -20.70
CA THR A 32 33.50 17.55 -20.30
C THR A 32 32.48 17.46 -19.17
N ALA A 33 32.52 18.37 -18.20
CA ALA A 33 31.56 18.41 -17.09
C ALA A 33 30.15 18.75 -17.58
N VAL A 34 30.01 19.71 -18.50
CA VAL A 34 28.73 20.07 -19.12
C VAL A 34 28.16 18.90 -19.93
N LEU A 35 29.00 18.20 -20.70
CA LEU A 35 28.57 17.01 -21.45
C LEU A 35 28.13 15.88 -20.51
N LEU A 36 28.83 15.67 -19.39
CA LEU A 36 28.44 14.69 -18.38
C LEU A 36 27.10 15.06 -17.73
N VAL A 37 26.92 16.30 -17.26
CA VAL A 37 25.65 16.76 -16.67
C VAL A 37 24.48 16.64 -17.66
N ASN A 38 24.69 17.01 -18.93
CA ASN A 38 23.69 16.86 -19.97
C ASN A 38 23.38 15.38 -20.28
N SER A 39 24.38 14.49 -20.18
CA SER A 39 24.16 13.05 -20.35
C SER A 39 23.36 12.45 -19.19
N TYR A 40 23.68 12.80 -17.94
CA TYR A 40 22.94 12.34 -16.75
C TYR A 40 21.50 12.85 -16.71
N THR A 41 21.27 14.12 -17.06
CA THR A 41 19.92 14.69 -17.12
C THR A 41 19.08 14.06 -18.21
N ASN A 42 19.66 13.78 -19.40
CA ASN A 42 18.98 13.05 -20.46
C ASN A 42 18.63 11.61 -20.05
N VAL A 43 19.54 10.89 -19.39
CA VAL A 43 19.26 9.54 -18.87
C VAL A 43 18.15 9.57 -17.81
N GLY A 44 18.15 10.56 -16.91
CA GLY A 44 17.09 10.76 -15.93
C GLY A 44 15.72 11.03 -16.58
N LEU A 45 15.67 11.87 -17.61
CA LEU A 45 14.45 12.16 -18.38
C LEU A 45 13.92 10.92 -19.11
N ILE A 46 14.80 10.15 -19.75
CA ILE A 46 14.45 8.90 -20.45
C ILE A 46 13.89 7.87 -19.47
N GLN A 47 14.49 7.71 -18.28
CA GLN A 47 13.96 6.80 -17.25
C GLN A 47 12.61 7.26 -16.70
N LEU A 48 12.40 8.57 -16.53
CA LEU A 48 11.12 9.11 -16.06
C LEU A 48 10.02 8.94 -17.10
N GLN A 49 10.34 9.12 -18.39
CA GLN A 49 9.44 8.86 -19.51
C GLN A 49 9.11 7.37 -19.63
N ALA A 50 10.10 6.48 -19.50
CA ALA A 50 9.90 5.04 -19.49
C ALA A 50 8.99 4.58 -18.33
N LYS A 51 9.16 5.14 -17.12
CA LYS A 51 8.28 4.89 -15.97
C LYS A 51 6.84 5.39 -16.19
N ARG A 52 6.66 6.53 -16.87
CA ARG A 52 5.32 7.03 -17.24
C ARG A 52 4.65 6.15 -18.28
N LEU A 53 5.42 5.68 -19.28
CA LEU A 53 4.93 4.76 -20.31
C LEU A 53 4.52 3.42 -19.70
N THR A 54 5.33 2.82 -18.82
CA THR A 54 4.96 1.56 -18.15
C THR A 54 3.78 1.72 -17.19
N ALA A 55 3.67 2.84 -16.47
CA ALA A 55 2.50 3.12 -15.64
C ALA A 55 1.22 3.32 -16.47
N GLN A 56 1.33 3.92 -17.66
CA GLN A 56 0.22 4.10 -18.60
C GLN A 56 -0.17 2.76 -19.24
N GLU A 57 0.80 1.93 -19.64
CA GLU A 57 0.57 0.57 -20.14
C GLU A 57 -0.12 -0.31 -19.09
N LEU A 58 0.32 -0.26 -17.83
CA LEU A 58 -0.32 -0.99 -16.73
C LEU A 58 -1.77 -0.52 -16.51
N LYS A 59 -2.03 0.78 -16.61
CA LYS A 59 -3.38 1.36 -16.49
C LYS A 59 -4.28 0.92 -17.66
N THR A 60 -3.74 0.84 -18.87
CA THR A 60 -4.48 0.44 -20.08
C THR A 60 -4.74 -1.07 -20.14
N ASP A 61 -3.76 -1.89 -19.73
CA ASP A 61 -3.89 -3.35 -19.59
C ASP A 61 -4.90 -3.70 -18.49
N THR A 62 -4.91 -2.96 -17.37
CA THR A 62 -5.94 -3.10 -16.34
C THR A 62 -7.33 -2.79 -16.89
N THR A 63 -7.46 -1.72 -17.69
CA THR A 63 -8.75 -1.32 -18.28
C THR A 63 -9.26 -2.34 -19.32
N HIS A 64 -8.38 -2.86 -20.19
CA HIS A 64 -8.74 -3.89 -21.17
C HIS A 64 -9.04 -5.26 -20.54
N LYS A 65 -8.28 -5.68 -19.52
CA LYS A 65 -8.58 -6.91 -18.77
C LYS A 65 -9.92 -6.80 -18.04
N MET A 66 -10.30 -5.61 -17.57
CA MET A 66 -11.62 -5.36 -16.99
C MET A 66 -12.76 -5.45 -18.02
N GLU A 67 -12.52 -5.10 -19.28
CA GLU A 67 -13.51 -5.23 -20.37
C GLU A 67 -13.67 -6.68 -20.86
N ALA A 68 -12.60 -7.46 -20.92
CA ALA A 68 -12.66 -8.87 -21.36
C ALA A 68 -13.44 -9.76 -20.38
N ILE A 69 -13.35 -9.52 -19.07
CA ILE A 69 -14.07 -10.26 -18.02
C ILE A 69 -15.60 -10.07 -18.12
N ARG A 70 -16.06 -8.98 -18.74
CA ARG A 70 -17.48 -8.66 -18.97
C ARG A 70 -18.22 -9.69 -19.82
N SER A 71 -17.50 -10.44 -20.67
CA SER A 71 -18.10 -11.35 -21.65
C SER A 71 -18.31 -12.80 -21.17
N ASN A 72 -17.74 -13.19 -20.02
CA ASN A 72 -17.63 -14.60 -19.63
C ASN A 72 -18.36 -15.01 -18.34
N SER A 73 -19.15 -14.14 -17.70
CA SER A 73 -19.75 -14.41 -16.38
C SER A 73 -21.28 -14.48 -16.40
N SER A 74 -21.82 -15.28 -17.32
CA SER A 74 -23.23 -15.70 -17.29
C SER A 74 -23.33 -17.19 -16.97
N ASP A 75 -22.81 -17.62 -15.82
CA ASP A 75 -23.35 -18.81 -15.15
C ASP A 75 -22.77 -19.00 -13.74
N VAL A 76 -23.58 -19.63 -12.87
CA VAL A 76 -23.30 -20.11 -11.48
C VAL A 76 -23.72 -19.17 -10.33
N THR A 77 -24.90 -19.43 -9.75
CA THR A 77 -25.38 -18.88 -8.47
C THR A 77 -26.10 -19.94 -7.62
N HIS A 78 -25.86 -19.99 -6.30
CA HIS A 78 -26.81 -20.40 -5.23
C HIS A 78 -26.18 -20.17 -3.83
N LYS A 79 -26.84 -19.81 -2.71
CA LYS A 79 -28.12 -19.11 -2.44
C LYS A 79 -28.05 -18.14 -1.22
N THR A 80 -26.87 -17.92 -0.61
CA THR A 80 -26.63 -16.83 0.36
C THR A 80 -25.24 -16.21 0.16
N GLY A 81 -24.19 -17.04 0.11
CA GLY A 81 -22.85 -16.62 -0.34
C GLY A 81 -22.84 -16.14 -1.80
N GLY A 82 -23.63 -16.79 -2.67
CA GLY A 82 -23.84 -16.38 -4.06
C GLY A 82 -24.53 -15.01 -4.21
N ARG A 83 -25.24 -14.52 -3.19
CA ARG A 83 -25.90 -13.21 -3.22
C ARG A 83 -24.91 -12.09 -2.88
N LEU A 84 -24.00 -12.33 -1.94
CA LEU A 84 -22.94 -11.37 -1.58
C LEU A 84 -21.79 -11.36 -2.58
N SER A 85 -21.38 -12.51 -3.11
CA SER A 85 -20.38 -12.57 -4.20
C SER A 85 -20.90 -11.91 -5.47
N LYS A 86 -22.15 -12.19 -5.85
CA LYS A 86 -22.83 -11.49 -6.95
C LYS A 86 -23.02 -10.00 -6.64
N PHE A 87 -23.31 -9.61 -5.39
CA PHE A 87 -23.41 -8.20 -5.00
C PHE A 87 -22.06 -7.47 -5.08
N ILE A 88 -20.95 -8.06 -4.63
CA ILE A 88 -19.61 -7.46 -4.77
C ILE A 88 -19.17 -7.41 -6.23
N PHE A 89 -19.55 -8.42 -7.02
CA PHE A 89 -19.20 -8.55 -8.43
C PHE A 89 -20.06 -7.65 -9.35
N GLU A 90 -21.35 -7.48 -9.04
CA GLU A 90 -22.28 -6.59 -9.75
C GLU A 90 -22.15 -5.14 -9.29
N SER A 91 -21.79 -4.93 -8.03
CA SER A 91 -21.67 -3.59 -7.48
C SER A 91 -20.24 -3.09 -7.59
N ARG A 92 -20.05 -2.29 -8.63
CA ARG A 92 -19.13 -1.13 -8.60
C ARG A 92 -19.53 -0.11 -7.51
N LYS A 93 -20.17 -0.54 -6.40
CA LYS A 93 -20.77 0.29 -5.33
C LYS A 93 -20.06 0.10 -3.98
N LEU A 94 -18.76 -0.16 -3.97
CA LEU A 94 -17.96 0.19 -2.79
C LEU A 94 -17.78 1.70 -2.78
N GLU A 95 -18.89 2.40 -2.52
CA GLU A 95 -18.96 3.83 -2.35
C GLU A 95 -18.59 4.19 -0.91
N TYR A 96 -18.07 5.39 -0.76
CA TYR A 96 -17.62 5.93 0.50
C TYR A 96 -18.50 7.13 0.84
N ILE A 97 -19.21 7.05 1.96
CA ILE A 97 -19.97 8.19 2.51
C ILE A 97 -18.97 9.26 2.93
N HIS A 98 -18.02 8.86 3.78
CA HIS A 98 -16.88 9.67 4.18
C HIS A 98 -15.61 9.10 3.57
N ASN A 99 -14.85 9.96 2.89
CA ASN A 99 -13.63 9.56 2.20
C ASN A 99 -12.49 10.53 2.48
N PRO A 100 -11.50 10.15 3.29
CA PRO A 100 -10.43 11.04 3.73
C PRO A 100 -9.30 11.13 2.68
N ARG A 101 -9.66 11.48 1.43
CA ARG A 101 -8.73 11.53 0.27
C ARG A 101 -7.55 12.46 0.51
N GLN A 102 -7.74 13.50 1.31
CA GLN A 102 -6.73 14.49 1.67
C GLN A 102 -5.53 13.87 2.40
N ILE A 103 -5.70 12.72 3.07
CA ILE A 103 -4.61 12.04 3.76
C ILE A 103 -3.49 11.70 2.77
N CYS A 104 -3.85 11.11 1.64
CA CYS A 104 -2.89 10.64 0.65
C CYS A 104 -2.46 11.74 -0.33
N ALA A 105 -3.01 12.95 -0.21
CA ALA A 105 -2.50 14.12 -0.91
C ALA A 105 -1.30 14.77 -0.19
N LYS A 106 -1.00 14.37 1.06
CA LYS A 106 0.11 14.91 1.84
C LYS A 106 1.45 14.46 1.23
N GLU A 107 2.28 15.44 0.87
CA GLU A 107 3.63 15.15 0.38
C GLU A 107 4.46 14.43 1.45
N GLY A 108 5.22 13.41 1.03
CA GLY A 108 6.12 12.66 1.90
C GLY A 108 5.45 11.58 2.77
N LEU A 109 4.15 11.30 2.62
CA LEU A 109 3.50 10.19 3.32
C LEU A 109 4.14 8.84 2.94
N GLU A 110 4.73 8.14 3.91
CA GLU A 110 5.42 6.88 3.67
C GLU A 110 4.62 5.65 4.10
N LEU A 111 3.84 5.76 5.18
CA LEU A 111 3.12 4.65 5.78
C LEU A 111 1.67 5.04 6.06
N ILE A 112 0.74 4.13 5.78
CA ILE A 112 -0.64 4.22 6.26
C ILE A 112 -0.93 3.04 7.16
N ILE A 113 -1.40 3.33 8.37
CA ILE A 113 -1.98 2.35 9.27
C ILE A 113 -3.50 2.40 9.05
N VAL A 114 -4.10 1.28 8.65
CA VAL A 114 -5.53 1.20 8.39
C VAL A 114 -6.15 0.18 9.32
N ARG A 115 -7.07 0.63 10.17
CA ARG A 115 -7.74 -0.21 11.17
C ARG A 115 -9.22 -0.31 10.86
N THR A 116 -9.74 -1.52 10.68
CA THR A 116 -11.20 -1.70 10.69
C THR A 116 -11.73 -1.52 12.11
N ALA A 117 -12.87 -0.86 12.26
CA ALA A 117 -13.53 -0.67 13.54
C ALA A 117 -15.04 -0.87 13.40
N GLU A 118 -15.72 -1.16 14.50
CA GLU A 118 -17.19 -1.11 14.57
C GLU A 118 -17.65 0.35 14.62
N VAL A 119 -18.69 0.69 13.86
CA VAL A 119 -19.22 2.05 13.75
C VAL A 119 -19.51 2.69 15.12
N GLY A 120 -20.11 1.93 16.05
CA GLY A 120 -20.45 2.40 17.40
C GLY A 120 -19.30 2.44 18.41
N ASP A 121 -18.13 1.86 18.09
CA ASP A 121 -17.01 1.78 19.03
C ASP A 121 -16.06 2.99 18.92
N LEU A 122 -16.54 4.16 19.34
CA LEU A 122 -15.77 5.41 19.37
C LEU A 122 -14.61 5.36 20.37
N SER A 123 -14.78 4.61 21.47
CA SER A 123 -13.79 4.49 22.54
C SER A 123 -12.53 3.78 22.04
N SER A 124 -12.69 2.65 21.34
CA SER A 124 -11.59 1.91 20.74
C SER A 124 -10.83 2.75 19.70
N ARG A 125 -11.53 3.51 18.87
CA ARG A 125 -10.89 4.45 17.93
C ARG A 125 -10.09 5.52 18.67
N THR A 126 -10.65 6.10 19.73
CA THR A 126 -9.96 7.10 20.56
C THR A 126 -8.69 6.53 21.19
N ASN A 127 -8.77 5.34 21.80
CA ASN A 127 -7.61 4.67 22.39
C ASN A 127 -6.55 4.34 21.34
N ALA A 128 -6.96 3.89 20.15
CA ALA A 128 -6.05 3.61 19.04
C ALA A 128 -5.33 4.88 18.54
N ARG A 129 -6.01 6.04 18.51
CA ARG A 129 -5.37 7.34 18.20
C ARG A 129 -4.32 7.69 19.25
N THR A 130 -4.65 7.58 20.53
CA THR A 130 -3.71 7.85 21.63
C THR A 130 -2.45 6.98 21.50
N MET A 131 -2.63 5.67 21.36
CA MET A 131 -1.53 4.72 21.17
C MET A 131 -0.68 5.06 19.94
N TYR A 132 -1.32 5.40 18.82
CA TYR A 132 -0.63 5.83 17.60
C TYR A 132 0.25 7.06 17.85
N TYR A 133 -0.29 8.12 18.45
CA TYR A 133 0.45 9.36 18.70
C TYR A 133 1.58 9.19 19.73
N GLU A 134 1.46 8.22 20.64
CA GLU A 134 2.49 7.95 21.64
C GLU A 134 3.68 7.15 21.08
N THR A 135 3.40 6.19 20.19
CA THR A 135 4.36 5.17 19.72
C THR A 135 5.00 5.48 18.36
N VAL A 136 4.26 6.11 17.44
CA VAL A 136 4.76 6.40 16.08
C VAL A 136 5.36 7.80 16.03
N ARG A 137 6.69 7.90 16.00
CA ARG A 137 7.40 9.20 16.11
C ARG A 137 8.27 9.58 14.92
N GLU A 138 8.78 8.59 14.19
CA GLU A 138 9.94 8.79 13.30
C GLU A 138 9.59 8.81 11.81
N LEU A 139 8.38 8.37 11.42
CA LEU A 139 7.99 8.25 10.01
C LEU A 139 6.73 9.07 9.69
N PRO A 140 6.67 9.72 8.52
CA PRO A 140 5.45 10.32 7.99
C PRO A 140 4.37 9.25 7.82
N THR A 141 3.54 9.12 8.85
CA THR A 141 2.52 8.08 8.98
C THR A 141 1.16 8.72 9.14
N THR A 142 0.11 8.01 8.78
CA THR A 142 -1.26 8.37 9.16
C THR A 142 -2.06 7.12 9.54
N LEU A 143 -2.97 7.30 10.50
CA LEU A 143 -3.96 6.30 10.90
C LEU A 143 -5.28 6.59 10.18
N VAL A 144 -5.95 5.55 9.68
CA VAL A 144 -7.27 5.62 9.07
C VAL A 144 -8.17 4.54 9.68
N PHE A 145 -9.38 4.91 10.09
CA PHE A 145 -10.40 3.98 10.56
C PHE A 145 -11.38 3.64 9.46
N VAL A 146 -11.75 2.37 9.36
CA VAL A 146 -12.69 1.88 8.35
C VAL A 146 -13.92 1.31 9.02
N VAL A 147 -15.07 1.93 8.77
CA VAL A 147 -16.35 1.63 9.41
C VAL A 147 -17.46 1.46 8.36
N GLY A 148 -18.55 0.79 8.73
CA GLY A 148 -19.78 0.76 7.94
C GLY A 148 -20.78 1.83 8.40
N VAL A 149 -22.04 1.66 8.02
CA VAL A 149 -23.18 2.47 8.43
C VAL A 149 -23.89 1.84 9.63
N SER A 150 -24.28 2.66 10.60
CA SER A 150 -25.23 2.26 11.62
C SER A 150 -26.65 2.23 11.05
N LEU A 151 -27.24 1.04 10.85
CA LEU A 151 -28.60 0.92 10.28
C LEU A 151 -29.73 1.23 11.27
N HIS A 152 -29.46 1.09 12.57
CA HIS A 152 -30.51 1.04 13.59
C HIS A 152 -30.38 2.16 14.63
N ASP A 153 -29.34 2.98 14.52
CA ASP A 153 -29.05 4.03 15.47
C ASP A 153 -28.56 5.30 14.74
N PRO A 154 -29.46 6.25 14.48
CA PRO A 154 -29.13 7.55 13.90
C PRO A 154 -28.24 8.42 14.79
N GLU A 155 -28.27 8.22 16.11
CA GLU A 155 -27.40 8.96 17.04
C GLU A 155 -25.95 8.53 16.84
N VAL A 156 -25.70 7.23 16.66
CA VAL A 156 -24.37 6.72 16.31
C VAL A 156 -23.86 7.31 14.99
N GLN A 157 -24.71 7.43 13.96
CA GLN A 157 -24.28 8.04 12.70
C GLN A 157 -23.92 9.53 12.89
N THR A 158 -24.71 10.26 13.68
CA THR A 158 -24.43 11.67 14.01
C THR A 158 -23.07 11.81 14.70
N LEU A 159 -22.77 10.93 15.67
CA LEU A 159 -21.48 10.91 16.36
C LEU A 159 -20.30 10.57 15.43
N VAL A 160 -20.51 9.70 14.43
CA VAL A 160 -19.50 9.39 13.42
C VAL A 160 -19.26 10.58 12.51
N ASP A 161 -20.31 11.30 12.09
CA ASP A 161 -20.18 12.50 11.27
C ASP A 161 -19.40 13.60 12.01
N GLU A 162 -19.68 13.81 13.29
CA GLU A 162 -18.89 14.72 14.15
C GLU A 162 -17.43 14.28 14.31
N GLU A 163 -17.18 12.97 14.39
CA GLU A 163 -15.83 12.40 14.47
C GLU A 163 -15.06 12.61 13.15
N VAL A 164 -15.73 12.46 12.01
CA VAL A 164 -15.17 12.74 10.67
C VAL A 164 -14.75 14.20 10.59
N ASP A 165 -15.62 15.14 10.99
CA ASP A 165 -15.32 16.57 10.97
C ASP A 165 -14.15 16.92 11.90
N ARG A 166 -14.04 16.24 13.03
CA ARG A 166 -13.01 16.51 14.04
C ARG A 166 -11.62 15.97 13.65
N TYR A 167 -11.55 14.74 13.15
CA TYR A 167 -10.26 14.05 12.96
C TYR A 167 -9.90 13.85 11.48
N GLY A 168 -10.90 13.79 10.58
CA GLY A 168 -10.69 13.60 9.15
C GLY A 168 -10.02 12.27 8.78
N ASP A 169 -10.11 11.26 9.65
CA ASP A 169 -9.42 9.96 9.55
C ASP A 169 -10.35 8.76 9.37
N ILE A 170 -11.63 9.00 9.06
CA ILE A 170 -12.65 7.96 8.86
C ILE A 170 -12.92 7.73 7.37
N LEU A 171 -12.74 6.49 6.95
CA LEU A 171 -13.25 5.94 5.69
C LEU A 171 -14.53 5.16 5.98
N GLN A 172 -15.68 5.75 5.70
CA GLN A 172 -16.98 5.11 5.93
C GLN A 172 -17.53 4.52 4.64
N LEU A 173 -17.77 3.20 4.64
CA LEU A 173 -18.44 2.50 3.56
C LEU A 173 -19.95 2.74 3.64
N ASP A 174 -20.62 2.87 2.48
CA ASP A 174 -22.08 2.77 2.39
C ASP A 174 -22.55 1.31 2.48
N PHE A 175 -22.23 0.65 3.59
CA PHE A 175 -22.63 -0.73 3.86
C PHE A 175 -22.95 -0.92 5.34
N PRO A 176 -24.01 -1.66 5.71
CA PRO A 176 -24.36 -1.95 7.10
C PRO A 176 -23.20 -2.54 7.89
N ASP A 177 -22.83 -1.91 8.99
CA ASP A 177 -21.71 -2.40 9.79
C ASP A 177 -22.09 -3.69 10.55
N SER A 178 -21.23 -4.71 10.43
CA SER A 178 -21.29 -5.94 11.21
C SER A 178 -19.99 -6.74 11.08
N ASP A 179 -19.73 -7.66 12.00
CA ASP A 179 -18.54 -8.54 11.95
C ASP A 179 -18.42 -9.32 10.64
N LEU A 180 -19.57 -9.72 10.09
CA LEU A 180 -19.68 -10.45 8.82
C LEU A 180 -19.22 -9.63 7.60
N THR A 181 -18.98 -8.33 7.78
CA THR A 181 -18.58 -7.38 6.73
C THR A 181 -17.11 -6.97 6.83
N THR A 182 -16.35 -7.58 7.74
CA THR A 182 -14.89 -7.34 7.86
C THR A 182 -14.14 -7.55 6.53
N THR A 183 -14.56 -8.55 5.75
CA THR A 183 -13.98 -8.78 4.41
C THR A 183 -14.32 -7.63 3.46
N LEU A 184 -15.56 -7.10 3.48
CA LEU A 184 -15.95 -5.97 2.66
C LEU A 184 -15.15 -4.71 3.00
N LYS A 185 -14.93 -4.45 4.30
CA LYS A 185 -14.04 -3.38 4.77
C LYS A 185 -12.63 -3.56 4.19
N SER A 186 -12.09 -4.77 4.25
CA SER A 186 -10.74 -5.05 3.73
C SER A 186 -10.64 -4.93 2.21
N VAL A 187 -11.63 -5.39 1.43
CA VAL A 187 -11.70 -5.13 -0.02
C VAL A 187 -11.78 -3.64 -0.30
N SER A 188 -12.52 -2.89 0.51
CA SER A 188 -12.67 -1.44 0.37
C SER A 188 -11.39 -0.67 0.71
N ILE A 189 -10.60 -1.17 1.66
CA ILE A 189 -9.25 -0.66 1.93
C ILE A 189 -8.37 -0.83 0.69
N LEU A 190 -8.36 -2.02 0.10
CA LEU A 190 -7.54 -2.29 -1.08
C LEU A 190 -7.93 -1.37 -2.24
N LYS A 191 -9.24 -1.18 -2.48
CA LYS A 191 -9.76 -0.21 -3.45
C LYS A 191 -9.25 1.20 -3.14
N TRP A 192 -9.49 1.69 -1.93
CA TRP A 192 -9.16 3.05 -1.52
C TRP A 192 -7.65 3.33 -1.64
N VAL A 193 -6.81 2.42 -1.14
CA VAL A 193 -5.35 2.53 -1.27
C VAL A 193 -4.95 2.53 -2.74
N SER A 194 -5.53 1.65 -3.57
CA SER A 194 -5.19 1.58 -4.99
C SER A 194 -5.57 2.86 -5.76
N GLU A 195 -6.64 3.54 -5.36
CA GLU A 195 -7.15 4.74 -6.03
C GLU A 195 -6.45 6.02 -5.55
N PHE A 196 -6.18 6.13 -4.25
CA PHE A 196 -5.75 7.40 -3.63
C PHE A 196 -4.33 7.36 -3.06
N CYS A 197 -3.83 6.19 -2.67
CA CYS A 197 -2.65 6.06 -1.83
C CYS A 197 -1.60 5.09 -2.39
N SER A 198 -1.62 4.78 -3.69
CA SER A 198 -0.75 3.77 -4.28
C SER A 198 0.74 4.09 -4.21
N HIS A 199 1.08 5.36 -3.94
CA HIS A 199 2.45 5.86 -3.83
C HIS A 199 3.09 5.65 -2.46
N VAL A 200 2.29 5.34 -1.43
CA VAL A 200 2.86 5.12 -0.09
C VAL A 200 3.75 3.89 -0.10
N LYS A 201 4.82 3.92 0.69
CA LYS A 201 5.78 2.83 0.74
C LYS A 201 5.14 1.58 1.30
N PHE A 202 4.40 1.70 2.40
CA PHE A 202 3.73 0.58 3.04
C PHE A 202 2.32 0.92 3.51
N VAL A 203 1.50 -0.12 3.58
CA VAL A 203 0.23 -0.13 4.29
C VAL A 203 0.33 -1.19 5.38
N LEU A 204 -0.03 -0.83 6.60
CA LEU A 204 -0.21 -1.74 7.72
C LEU A 204 -1.70 -1.82 8.02
N LYS A 205 -2.31 -2.98 7.76
CA LYS A 205 -3.74 -3.20 7.99
C LYS A 205 -3.94 -4.00 9.27
N MET A 206 -4.95 -3.62 10.05
CA MET A 206 -5.36 -4.30 11.28
C MET A 206 -6.88 -4.49 11.32
N ASN A 207 -7.34 -5.65 11.81
CA ASN A 207 -8.75 -5.87 12.07
C ASN A 207 -9.18 -5.27 13.43
N VAL A 208 -10.49 -5.15 13.61
CA VAL A 208 -11.09 -4.84 14.92
C VAL A 208 -10.70 -5.94 15.93
N GLY A 209 -10.49 -5.55 17.19
CA GLY A 209 -10.06 -6.47 18.25
C GLY A 209 -8.55 -6.76 18.31
N GLU A 210 -7.79 -6.45 17.24
CA GLU A 210 -6.34 -6.66 17.26
C GLU A 210 -5.62 -5.60 18.11
N THR A 211 -4.69 -6.06 18.93
CA THR A 211 -3.83 -5.22 19.78
C THR A 211 -2.40 -5.31 19.28
N VAL A 212 -1.75 -4.15 19.15
CA VAL A 212 -0.33 -4.04 18.83
C VAL A 212 0.33 -3.35 20.01
N GLU A 213 1.37 -3.98 20.56
CA GLU A 213 2.13 -3.44 21.69
C GLU A 213 3.01 -2.28 21.23
N ASP A 214 3.72 -2.45 20.11
CA ASP A 214 4.54 -1.42 19.51
C ASP A 214 4.45 -1.46 17.97
N PHE A 215 4.00 -0.35 17.38
CA PHE A 215 3.96 -0.20 15.92
C PHE A 215 5.36 -0.19 15.29
N ASN A 216 6.39 0.25 16.02
CA ASN A 216 7.75 0.33 15.50
C ASN A 216 8.30 -1.05 15.12
N ASP A 217 7.98 -2.10 15.87
CA ASP A 217 8.42 -3.46 15.55
C ASP A 217 7.86 -3.94 14.21
N LEU A 218 6.58 -3.65 13.95
CA LEU A 218 5.92 -4.00 12.69
C LEU A 218 6.50 -3.18 11.52
N ILE A 219 6.75 -1.90 11.74
CA ILE A 219 7.33 -0.99 10.76
C ILE A 219 8.75 -1.44 10.40
N VAL A 220 9.62 -1.68 11.39
CA VAL A 220 10.98 -2.14 11.17
C VAL A 220 11.00 -3.47 10.41
N ALA A 221 10.07 -4.38 10.72
CA ALA A 221 9.93 -5.63 9.99
C ALA A 221 9.58 -5.41 8.51
N LEU A 222 8.64 -4.51 8.19
CA LEU A 222 8.28 -4.16 6.81
C LEU A 222 9.47 -3.58 6.04
N TYR A 223 10.18 -2.63 6.64
CA TYR A 223 11.38 -2.03 6.05
C TYR A 223 12.47 -3.08 5.81
N ARG A 224 12.71 -3.97 6.77
CA ARG A 224 13.68 -5.05 6.65
C ARG A 224 13.36 -5.96 5.45
N GLN A 225 12.10 -6.34 5.28
CA GLN A 225 11.71 -7.21 4.16
C GLN A 225 11.80 -6.50 2.80
N SER A 226 11.61 -5.19 2.76
CA SER A 226 11.66 -4.42 1.51
C SER A 226 13.04 -4.33 0.85
N TYR A 227 14.12 -4.63 1.59
CA TYR A 227 15.47 -4.71 1.01
C TYR A 227 15.63 -5.89 0.06
N SER A 228 14.87 -6.97 0.27
CA SER A 228 14.97 -8.21 -0.50
C SER A 228 13.75 -8.49 -1.37
N HIS A 229 12.62 -7.86 -1.07
CA HIS A 229 11.34 -8.16 -1.71
C HIS A 229 10.62 -6.88 -2.11
N GLU A 230 10.32 -6.76 -3.39
CA GLU A 230 9.55 -5.62 -3.91
C GLU A 230 8.04 -5.76 -3.69
N GLU A 231 7.52 -6.98 -3.72
CA GLU A 231 6.10 -7.29 -3.63
C GLU A 231 5.89 -8.46 -2.69
N PHE A 232 5.32 -8.18 -1.52
CA PHE A 232 5.11 -9.16 -0.47
C PHE A 232 3.94 -8.75 0.41
N ILE A 233 3.45 -9.69 1.20
CA ILE A 233 2.58 -9.45 2.35
C ILE A 233 3.29 -10.07 3.55
N LEU A 234 3.42 -9.29 4.62
CA LEU A 234 4.08 -9.66 5.86
C LEU A 234 3.04 -9.79 6.97
N GLY A 235 3.09 -10.88 7.72
CA GLY A 235 2.24 -11.09 8.89
C GLY A 235 2.50 -12.45 9.52
N LYS A 236 1.66 -12.85 10.47
CA LYS A 236 1.76 -14.18 11.08
C LYS A 236 1.09 -15.23 10.22
N ILE A 237 1.85 -16.23 9.77
CA ILE A 237 1.30 -17.31 8.95
C ILE A 237 0.37 -18.21 9.77
N ARG A 238 -0.79 -18.53 9.19
CA ARG A 238 -1.72 -19.55 9.65
C ARG A 238 -1.79 -20.66 8.62
N TYR A 239 -1.60 -21.91 9.05
CA TYR A 239 -1.64 -23.09 8.20
C TYR A 239 -2.98 -23.81 8.33
N TYR A 240 -3.56 -24.21 7.20
CA TYR A 240 -4.84 -24.92 7.15
C TYR A 240 -4.70 -26.38 6.74
N GLY A 241 -3.48 -26.84 6.39
CA GLY A 241 -3.16 -28.26 6.26
C GLY A 241 -4.06 -29.07 5.32
N GLY A 242 -4.55 -28.46 4.23
CA GLY A 242 -5.45 -29.14 3.29
C GLY A 242 -6.84 -29.44 3.84
N MET A 243 -7.28 -28.74 4.90
CA MET A 243 -8.64 -28.85 5.43
C MET A 243 -9.66 -28.63 4.31
N SER A 244 -10.47 -29.65 4.07
CA SER A 244 -11.61 -29.58 3.16
C SER A 244 -12.76 -28.86 3.85
N LEU A 245 -13.34 -27.86 3.17
CA LEU A 245 -14.56 -27.19 3.59
C LEU A 245 -15.77 -28.10 3.34
N GLU A 246 -15.83 -29.28 3.99
CA GLU A 246 -16.91 -30.24 3.74
C GLU A 246 -18.27 -29.75 4.28
N ASN A 247 -18.27 -28.82 5.24
CA ASN A 247 -19.49 -28.35 5.91
C ASN A 247 -19.76 -26.84 5.81
N THR A 248 -19.11 -26.12 4.88
CA THR A 248 -19.42 -24.69 4.66
C THR A 248 -19.99 -24.45 3.27
N SER A 249 -20.93 -23.51 3.18
CA SER A 249 -21.56 -23.08 1.93
C SER A 249 -20.60 -22.42 0.92
N ALA A 250 -19.31 -22.30 1.25
CA ALA A 250 -18.24 -21.74 0.44
C ALA A 250 -17.38 -22.80 -0.25
N ARG A 251 -18.00 -23.92 -0.63
CA ARG A 251 -17.33 -25.06 -1.28
C ARG A 251 -16.63 -24.59 -2.56
N ARG A 252 -15.30 -24.46 -2.49
CA ARG A 252 -14.45 -24.20 -3.65
C ARG A 252 -13.77 -25.48 -4.13
N PRO A 253 -13.72 -25.73 -5.45
CA PRO A 253 -12.76 -26.68 -6.00
C PRO A 253 -11.35 -26.28 -5.54
N GLY A 254 -10.69 -27.15 -4.78
CA GLY A 254 -9.36 -26.88 -4.20
C GLY A 254 -9.33 -26.55 -2.70
N GLY A 255 -10.48 -26.44 -2.02
CA GLY A 255 -10.53 -26.30 -0.56
C GLY A 255 -9.97 -24.98 0.00
N LEU A 256 -9.59 -24.98 1.28
CA LEU A 256 -8.89 -23.86 1.91
C LEU A 256 -7.51 -23.63 1.28
N PRO A 257 -6.99 -22.39 1.29
CA PRO A 257 -5.60 -22.17 0.93
C PRO A 257 -4.70 -22.89 1.94
N ASP A 258 -3.53 -23.38 1.52
CA ASP A 258 -2.59 -24.07 2.42
C ASP A 258 -2.20 -23.20 3.62
N LYS A 259 -2.10 -21.90 3.36
CA LYS A 259 -1.78 -20.87 4.35
C LYS A 259 -2.40 -19.52 4.01
N SER A 260 -2.55 -18.69 5.03
CA SER A 260 -2.82 -17.25 4.91
C SER A 260 -2.04 -16.49 5.98
N LEU A 261 -2.16 -15.17 6.01
CA LEU A 261 -1.64 -14.34 7.09
C LEU A 261 -2.78 -13.95 8.04
N GLY A 262 -2.45 -13.72 9.30
CA GLY A 262 -3.38 -13.31 10.35
C GLY A 262 -4.14 -12.00 10.07
N PRO A 263 -4.99 -11.58 11.02
CA PRO A 263 -5.83 -10.39 10.90
C PRO A 263 -5.05 -9.06 10.81
N THR A 264 -3.80 -9.04 11.29
CA THR A 264 -2.85 -7.95 11.16
C THR A 264 -1.77 -8.30 10.15
N TYR A 265 -1.61 -7.47 9.12
CA TYR A 265 -0.61 -7.68 8.08
C TYR A 265 -0.21 -6.37 7.40
N GLY A 266 1.00 -6.33 6.85
CA GLY A 266 1.48 -5.17 6.09
C GLY A 266 2.00 -5.56 4.71
N TYR A 267 1.98 -4.61 3.78
CA TYR A 267 2.39 -4.80 2.38
C TYR A 267 2.80 -3.48 1.74
N PRO A 268 3.64 -3.50 0.68
CA PRO A 268 3.95 -2.29 -0.08
C PRO A 268 2.68 -1.67 -0.71
N GLY A 269 2.54 -0.35 -0.73
CA GLY A 269 1.33 0.32 -1.24
C GLY A 269 0.92 -0.10 -2.66
N LYS A 270 1.92 -0.37 -3.53
CA LYS A 270 1.73 -0.90 -4.89
C LYS A 270 1.03 -2.26 -4.97
N VAL A 271 1.08 -3.06 -3.90
CA VAL A 271 0.45 -4.39 -3.84
C VAL A 271 -1.08 -4.30 -3.71
N ALA A 272 -1.61 -3.19 -3.22
CA ALA A 272 -3.06 -3.01 -2.99
C ALA A 272 -3.89 -3.25 -4.26
N ALA A 273 -3.45 -2.72 -5.40
CA ALA A 273 -4.16 -2.86 -6.67
C ALA A 273 -4.25 -4.32 -7.12
N ARG A 274 -3.18 -5.11 -6.95
CA ARG A 274 -3.18 -6.54 -7.33
C ARG A 274 -4.15 -7.34 -6.47
N LEU A 275 -4.12 -7.13 -5.15
CA LEU A 275 -5.05 -7.77 -4.23
C LEU A 275 -6.50 -7.36 -4.52
N TYR A 276 -6.75 -6.08 -4.80
CA TYR A 276 -8.08 -5.60 -5.16
C TYR A 276 -8.60 -6.27 -6.44
N LEU A 277 -7.80 -6.29 -7.51
CA LEU A 277 -8.16 -6.94 -8.77
C LEU A 277 -8.40 -8.45 -8.60
N SER A 278 -7.62 -9.12 -7.76
CA SER A 278 -7.87 -10.52 -7.38
C SER A 278 -9.18 -10.67 -6.63
N ALA A 279 -9.48 -9.81 -5.65
CA ALA A 279 -10.74 -9.81 -4.92
C ALA A 279 -11.97 -9.56 -5.80
N LEU A 280 -11.82 -8.95 -6.98
CA LEU A 280 -12.89 -8.83 -7.97
C LEU A 280 -13.12 -10.11 -8.78
N ARG A 281 -12.10 -10.97 -8.94
CA ARG A 281 -12.21 -12.23 -9.71
C ARG A 281 -12.60 -13.42 -8.85
N ILE A 282 -12.10 -13.43 -7.62
CA ILE A 282 -12.18 -14.53 -6.67
C ILE A 282 -13.56 -14.46 -5.98
N PRO A 283 -14.42 -15.50 -6.07
CA PRO A 283 -15.73 -15.50 -5.39
C PRO A 283 -15.64 -15.13 -3.90
N PHE A 284 -16.39 -14.12 -3.47
CA PHE A 284 -16.35 -13.61 -2.11
C PHE A 284 -16.42 -14.69 -1.02
N PHE A 285 -15.66 -14.47 0.05
CA PHE A 285 -15.71 -15.29 1.26
C PHE A 285 -15.58 -14.43 2.51
N TYR A 286 -16.43 -14.69 3.50
CA TYR A 286 -16.60 -13.79 4.64
C TYR A 286 -15.44 -13.85 5.65
N ILE A 287 -14.63 -14.91 5.64
CA ILE A 287 -13.44 -15.01 6.49
C ILE A 287 -12.29 -14.26 5.82
N GLU A 288 -12.03 -13.05 6.30
CA GLU A 288 -11.20 -12.05 5.61
C GLU A 288 -9.77 -12.53 5.32
N HIS A 289 -9.08 -13.09 6.30
CA HIS A 289 -7.71 -13.55 6.10
C HIS A 289 -7.61 -14.72 5.10
N ILE A 290 -8.57 -15.65 5.11
CA ILE A 290 -8.63 -16.73 4.12
C ILE A 290 -8.87 -16.15 2.71
N TYR A 291 -9.74 -15.15 2.63
CA TYR A 291 -10.09 -14.51 1.37
C TYR A 291 -8.96 -13.65 0.80
N ILE A 292 -8.48 -12.66 1.54
CA ILE A 292 -7.51 -11.65 1.09
C ILE A 292 -6.09 -12.21 1.05
N THR A 293 -5.56 -12.65 2.20
CA THR A 293 -4.14 -13.06 2.31
C THR A 293 -3.94 -14.54 1.96
N GLY A 294 -5.01 -15.32 1.80
CA GLY A 294 -4.98 -16.68 1.27
C GLY A 294 -5.27 -16.73 -0.23
N TRP A 295 -6.55 -16.73 -0.62
CA TRP A 295 -6.95 -16.93 -2.01
C TRP A 295 -6.59 -15.77 -2.94
N CYS A 296 -6.86 -14.52 -2.56
CA CYS A 296 -6.54 -13.37 -3.41
C CYS A 296 -5.03 -13.18 -3.56
N ALA A 297 -4.25 -13.35 -2.47
CA ALA A 297 -2.80 -13.29 -2.55
C ALA A 297 -2.20 -14.39 -3.44
N ARG A 298 -2.74 -15.62 -3.37
CA ARG A 298 -2.34 -16.72 -4.25
C ARG A 298 -2.68 -16.43 -5.72
N ASP A 299 -3.90 -15.97 -6.00
CA ASP A 299 -4.33 -15.58 -7.35
C ASP A 299 -3.48 -14.43 -7.90
N ALA A 300 -3.13 -13.47 -7.04
CA ALA A 300 -2.24 -12.37 -7.37
C ALA A 300 -0.77 -12.79 -7.48
N ASN A 301 -0.39 -14.04 -7.20
CA ASN A 301 1.00 -14.50 -7.14
C ASN A 301 1.90 -13.63 -6.24
N LEU A 302 1.43 -13.35 -5.02
CA LEU A 302 2.15 -12.54 -4.03
C LEU A 302 2.85 -13.43 -3.00
N LEU A 303 4.06 -13.01 -2.59
CA LEU A 303 4.83 -13.69 -1.57
C LEU A 303 4.26 -13.41 -0.17
N LEU A 304 3.96 -14.49 0.57
CA LEU A 304 3.59 -14.40 1.99
C LEU A 304 4.83 -14.66 2.85
N LEU A 305 5.19 -13.69 3.67
CA LEU A 305 6.32 -13.73 4.60
C LEU A 305 5.80 -13.85 6.04
N ASN A 306 6.41 -14.76 6.80
CA ASN A 306 6.08 -14.94 8.22
C ASN A 306 6.85 -13.96 9.11
N ASP A 307 6.15 -13.34 10.03
CA ASP A 307 6.74 -12.56 11.11
C ASP A 307 5.90 -12.72 12.39
N ASN A 308 6.56 -13.06 13.49
CA ASN A 308 5.90 -13.37 14.77
C ASN A 308 5.55 -12.12 15.58
N ASN A 309 6.02 -10.94 15.18
CA ASN A 309 5.62 -9.67 15.79
C ASN A 309 4.17 -9.31 15.42
N PHE A 310 3.64 -9.90 14.35
CA PHE A 310 2.25 -9.77 13.94
C PHE A 310 1.38 -10.79 14.69
N SER A 311 0.09 -10.48 14.90
CA SER A 311 -0.91 -11.33 15.57
C SER A 311 -1.71 -12.25 14.62
#